data_AF-K1SWG4-F1
#
_entry.id   AF-K1SWG4-F1
#
_cell.length_a   1.000
_cell.length_b   1.000
_cell.length_c   1.000
_cell.angle_alpha   90.00
_cell.angle_beta   90.00
_cell.angle_gamma   90.00
#
_symmetry.space_group_name_H-M   'P 1'
#
loop_
_entity.id
_entity.type
_entity.pdbx_description
1 polymer ?
#
loop_
_entity_poly.entity_id
_entity_poly.type
_entity_poly.pdbx_seq_one_letter_code
_entity_poly.pdbx_strand_id
1 'polypeptide(L)'
;QVLFYYPDGKHKLHEWMEKEFRLWCDVIGRSVEHGELREETDISEAAALFRQVFIGLSYQMSFSDGLDVGILRKRFLYIYGLLKR
;
A
#
# COMPACT_ATOMS: atom_id res chain seq x y z
N GLN A 1 2.43 9.00 23.72
CA GLN A 1 1.92 8.73 22.36
C GLN A 1 0.49 8.19 22.47
N VAL A 2 -0.45 8.59 21.60
CA VAL A 2 -1.90 8.29 21.69
C VAL A 2 -2.25 6.81 21.88
N LEU A 3 -1.42 5.90 21.35
CA LEU A 3 -1.56 4.44 21.51
C LEU A 3 -1.51 3.94 22.96
N PHE A 4 -1.02 4.73 23.92
CA PHE A 4 -0.99 4.38 25.34
C PHE A 4 -2.37 4.51 26.02
N TYR A 5 -3.27 5.32 25.47
CA TYR A 5 -4.58 5.64 26.07
C TYR A 5 -5.74 4.81 25.50
N TYR A 6 -5.47 3.99 24.47
CA TYR A 6 -6.44 3.11 23.83
C TYR A 6 -5.90 1.69 23.79
N PRO A 7 -6.12 0.86 24.83
CA PRO A 7 -5.58 -0.50 24.90
C PRO A 7 -6.01 -1.37 23.70
N ASP A 8 -7.25 -1.20 23.23
CA ASP A 8 -7.77 -1.89 22.03
C ASP A 8 -7.32 -1.27 20.71
N GLY A 9 -6.81 -0.03 20.74
CA GLY A 9 -6.44 0.71 19.53
C GLY A 9 -5.30 0.05 18.78
N LYS A 10 -4.31 -0.49 19.50
CA LYS A 10 -3.18 -1.22 18.89
C LYS A 10 -3.63 -2.49 18.19
N HIS A 11 -4.52 -3.26 18.81
CA HIS A 11 -5.05 -4.49 18.23
C HIS A 11 -5.89 -4.21 16.99
N LYS A 12 -6.85 -3.28 17.09
CA LYS A 12 -7.70 -2.87 15.95
C LYS A 12 -6.89 -2.32 14.78
N LEU A 13 -5.87 -1.50 15.06
CA LEU A 13 -4.98 -0.97 14.03
C LEU A 13 -4.23 -2.11 13.32
N HIS A 14 -3.70 -3.06 14.09
CA HIS A 14 -2.99 -4.20 13.52
C HIS A 14 -3.91 -5.07 12.64
N GLU A 15 -5.10 -5.43 13.13
CA GLU A 15 -6.08 -6.19 12.35
C GLU A 15 -6.46 -5.46 11.06
N TRP A 16 -6.64 -4.14 11.12
CA TRP A 16 -6.96 -3.33 9.96
C TRP A 16 -5.82 -3.30 8.95
N MET A 17 -4.57 -3.10 9.42
CA MET A 17 -3.38 -3.13 8.56
C MET A 17 -3.18 -4.49 7.90
N GLU A 18 -3.50 -5.59 8.56
CA GLU A 18 -3.45 -6.92 7.94
C GLU A 18 -4.55 -7.12 6.90
N LYS A 19 -5.79 -6.71 7.20
CA LYS A 19 -6.90 -6.81 6.25
C LYS A 19 -6.62 -6.01 4.98
N GLU A 20 -6.09 -4.79 5.15
CA GLU A 20 -5.69 -3.93 4.03
C GLU A 20 -4.54 -4.55 3.23
N PHE A 21 -3.55 -5.17 3.88
CA PHE A 21 -2.48 -5.90 3.18
C PHE A 21 -3.02 -7.07 2.35
N ARG A 22 -3.91 -7.89 2.93
CA ARG A 22 -4.53 -9.02 2.22
C ARG A 22 -5.30 -8.56 0.99
N LEU A 23 -6.05 -7.46 1.10
CA LEU A 23 -6.74 -6.86 -0.05
C LEU A 23 -5.77 -6.46 -1.18
N TRP A 24 -4.61 -5.89 -0.84
CA TRP A 24 -3.59 -5.58 -1.84
C TRP A 24 -3.03 -6.84 -2.51
N CYS A 25 -2.69 -7.87 -1.73
CA CYS A 25 -2.24 -9.14 -2.28
C CYS A 25 -3.28 -9.77 -3.20
N ASP A 26 -4.56 -9.75 -2.82
CA ASP A 26 -5.65 -10.33 -3.61
C ASP A 26 -5.85 -9.60 -4.95
N VAL A 27 -5.69 -8.27 -4.98
CA VAL A 27 -5.81 -7.49 -6.23
C VAL A 27 -4.62 -7.76 -7.13
N ILE A 28 -3.40 -7.74 -6.59
CA ILE A 28 -2.18 -7.98 -7.37
C ILE A 28 -2.15 -9.41 -7.89
N GLY A 29 -2.50 -10.40 -7.06
CA GLY A 29 -2.59 -11.80 -7.47
C GLY A 29 -3.57 -12.01 -8.62
N ARG A 30 -4.76 -11.41 -8.54
CA ARG A 30 -5.73 -11.46 -9.65
C ARG A 30 -5.21 -10.80 -10.93
N SER A 31 -4.47 -9.69 -10.83
CA SER A 31 -3.88 -9.07 -12.02
C SER A 31 -2.75 -9.93 -12.63
N VAL A 32 -2.01 -10.70 -11.83
CA VAL A 32 -1.06 -11.70 -12.34
C VAL A 32 -1.80 -12.86 -13.01
N GLU A 33 -2.83 -13.42 -12.38
CA GLU A 33 -3.64 -14.53 -12.91
C GLU A 33 -4.30 -14.19 -14.26
N HIS A 34 -4.77 -12.95 -14.42
CA HIS A 34 -5.34 -12.47 -15.68
C HIS A 34 -4.30 -12.05 -16.72
N GLY A 35 -3.00 -12.15 -16.42
CA GLY A 35 -1.91 -11.79 -17.32
C GLY A 35 -1.76 -10.28 -17.57
N GLU A 36 -2.36 -9.44 -16.72
CA GLU A 36 -2.16 -7.98 -16.75
C GLU A 36 -0.76 -7.62 -16.22
N LEU A 37 -0.35 -8.28 -15.14
CA LEU A 37 1.00 -8.18 -14.59
C LEU A 37 1.85 -9.38 -15.01
N ARG A 38 3.15 -9.19 -14.89
CA ARG A 38 4.18 -10.22 -15.00
C ARG A 38 3.89 -11.43 -14.08
N GLU A 39 3.95 -12.65 -14.62
CA GLU A 39 3.80 -13.94 -13.91
C GLU A 39 4.79 -14.14 -12.75
N GLU A 40 5.94 -13.50 -12.86
CA GLU A 40 7.08 -13.52 -11.95
C GLU A 40 7.06 -12.36 -10.96
N THR A 41 5.97 -11.59 -10.93
CA THR A 41 5.72 -10.57 -9.91
C THR A 41 5.59 -11.23 -8.54
N ASP A 42 6.45 -10.83 -7.59
CA ASP A 42 6.24 -11.15 -6.18
C ASP A 42 5.05 -10.34 -5.64
N ILE A 43 3.94 -11.03 -5.38
CA ILE A 43 2.67 -10.43 -4.96
C ILE A 43 2.83 -9.69 -3.62
N SER A 44 3.57 -10.27 -2.67
CA SER A 44 3.69 -9.73 -1.31
C SER A 44 4.57 -8.48 -1.31
N GLU A 45 5.69 -8.53 -2.04
CA GLU A 45 6.59 -7.38 -2.18
C GLU A 45 5.94 -6.24 -2.99
N ALA A 46 5.23 -6.56 -4.07
CA ALA A 46 4.47 -5.56 -4.81
C ALA A 46 3.41 -4.87 -3.93
N ALA A 47 2.65 -5.65 -3.16
CA ALA A 47 1.67 -5.11 -2.20
C ALA A 47 2.34 -4.21 -1.16
N ALA A 48 3.47 -4.65 -0.60
CA ALA A 48 4.24 -3.88 0.37
C ALA A 48 4.72 -2.55 -0.22
N LEU A 49 5.22 -2.53 -1.46
CA LEU A 49 5.69 -1.32 -2.13
C LEU A 49 4.58 -0.27 -2.30
N PHE A 50 3.40 -0.66 -2.81
CA PHE A 50 2.27 0.27 -2.94
C PHE A 50 1.88 0.88 -1.59
N ARG A 51 1.77 0.06 -0.56
CA ARG A 51 1.41 0.50 0.80
C ARG A 51 2.46 1.41 1.41
N GLN A 52 3.73 1.04 1.32
CA GLN A 52 4.83 1.83 1.88
C GLN A 52 4.97 3.18 1.19
N VAL A 53 4.77 3.26 -0.12
CA VAL A 53 4.74 4.53 -0.83
C VAL A 53 3.58 5.41 -0.34
N PHE A 54 2.39 4.84 -0.20
CA PHE A 54 1.24 5.59 0.31
C PHE A 54 1.47 6.09 1.74
N ILE A 55 1.85 5.21 2.65
CA ILE A 55 2.08 5.53 4.07
C ILE A 55 3.25 6.50 4.22
N GLY A 56 4.36 6.26 3.51
CA GLY A 56 5.56 7.10 3.55
C GLY A 56 5.30 8.52 3.04
N LEU A 57 4.60 8.65 1.90
CA LEU A 57 4.20 9.97 1.39
C LEU A 57 3.21 10.65 2.33
N SER A 58 2.22 9.92 2.85
CA SER A 58 1.22 10.47 3.77
C SER A 58 1.88 11.00 5.04
N TYR A 59 2.82 10.24 5.60
CA TYR A 59 3.58 10.66 6.77
C TYR A 59 4.45 11.89 6.47
N GLN A 60 5.25 11.85 5.40
CA GLN A 60 6.15 12.95 5.04
C GLN A 60 5.38 14.26 4.79
N MET A 61 4.24 14.20 4.11
CA MET A 61 3.47 15.38 3.73
C MET A 61 2.48 15.85 4.81
N SER A 62 2.22 15.01 5.83
CA SER A 62 1.44 15.44 7.00
C SER A 62 2.11 16.58 7.79
N PHE A 63 3.42 16.78 7.60
CA PHE A 63 4.16 17.89 8.19
C PHE A 63 3.99 19.22 7.42
N SER A 64 3.32 19.20 6.25
CA SER A 64 3.01 20.37 5.43
C SER A 64 1.51 20.44 5.12
N ASP A 65 1.12 20.38 3.85
CA ASP A 65 -0.26 20.60 3.37
C ASP A 65 -1.10 19.31 3.28
N GLY A 66 -0.58 18.19 3.80
CA GLY A 66 -1.19 16.87 3.64
C GLY A 66 -0.82 16.20 2.30
N LEU A 67 -1.34 15.01 2.08
CA LEU A 67 -0.94 14.15 0.96
C LEU A 67 -1.31 14.75 -0.41
N ASP A 68 -0.31 15.01 -1.24
CA ASP A 68 -0.50 15.33 -2.65
C ASP A 68 -0.87 14.07 -3.45
N VAL A 69 -2.14 13.98 -3.84
CA VAL A 69 -2.68 12.85 -4.60
C VAL A 69 -2.15 12.77 -6.03
N GLY A 70 -1.67 13.88 -6.60
CA GLY A 70 -1.02 13.90 -7.91
C GLY A 70 0.35 13.20 -7.86
N ILE A 71 1.13 13.48 -6.82
CA ILE A 71 2.41 12.79 -6.57
C ILE A 71 2.17 11.31 -6.28
N LEU A 72 1.20 10.99 -5.41
CA LEU A 72 0.84 9.59 -5.11
C LEU A 72 0.49 8.83 -6.39
N ARG A 73 -0.42 9.38 -7.22
CA ARG A 73 -0.82 8.79 -8.49
C ARG A 73 0.38 8.54 -9.39
N LYS A 74 1.30 9.51 -9.51
CA LYS A 74 2.51 9.36 -10.31
C LYS A 74 3.39 8.21 -9.82
N ARG A 75 3.57 8.05 -8.51
CA ARG A 75 4.36 6.96 -7.92
C ARG A 75 3.69 5.61 -8.12
N PHE A 76 2.37 5.53 -7.94
CA PHE A 76 1.61 4.30 -8.16
C PHE A 76 1.67 3.84 -9.61
N LEU A 77 1.45 4.76 -10.57
CA LEU A 77 1.57 4.43 -11.98
C LEU A 77 2.99 4.03 -12.39
N TYR A 78 4.01 4.60 -11.75
CA TYR A 78 5.40 4.19 -11.97
C TYR A 78 5.63 2.75 -11.51
N ILE A 79 5.25 2.40 -10.27
CA ILE A 79 5.35 1.02 -9.77
C ILE A 79 4.58 0.06 -10.67
N TYR A 80 3.33 0.39 -10.97
CA TYR A 80 2.50 -0.42 -11.87
C TYR A 80 3.16 -0.63 -13.23
N GLY A 81 3.73 0.41 -13.84
CA GLY A 81 4.43 0.30 -15.12
C GLY A 81 5.67 -0.61 -15.09
N LEU A 82 6.33 -0.76 -13.94
CA LEU A 82 7.43 -1.71 -13.77
C LEU A 82 6.95 -3.16 -13.69
N LEU A 83 5.74 -3.39 -13.18
CA LEU A 83 5.15 -4.72 -12.99
C LEU A 83 4.33 -5.18 -14.21
N LYS A 84 3.83 -4.25 -15.01
CA LYS A 84 3.03 -4.55 -16.19
C LYS A 84 3.82 -5.44 -17.17
N ARG A 85 3.11 -6.43 -17.73
CA ARG A 85 3.63 -7.30 -18.80
C ARG A 85 3.90 -6.51 -20.08
#